data_AF-A0A6M8B9D5-F1
#
_entry.id   AF-A0A6M8B9D5-F1
#
_cell.length_a   1.000
_cell.length_b   1.000
_cell.length_c   1.000
_cell.angle_alpha   90.00
_cell.angle_beta   90.00
_cell.angle_gamma   90.00
#
_symmetry.space_group_name_H-M   'P 1'
#
loop_
_entity.id
_entity.type
_entity.pdbx_description
1 polymer ?
#
loop_
_entity_poly.entity_id
_entity_poly.type
_entity_poly.pdbx_seq_one_letter_code
_entity_poly.pdbx_strand_id
1 'polypeptide(L)'
;MNPLRSPAISRSPVRRLARSRREVLGFLGSVAGTALFGCSRQPEGLPPIASSGSAQAEALLDCIVRPQQTAGPFFVDTQLNRVDLRTDPATGQISAGVPLGLLFQVFQVESFQPEGPRRCVPLPNAVVDVWQCDAAGVYSGVRDRRSDTTGQAFLRGYQRTDQNGVAEFLTIYPGWYPGRAVHIHFKIRTGSPSGAIAPSSYEFTSQLYFDDALTDRIHRQTPYTARGQRAQRNHQDAIFQFGGAQLLLPVAQTDWGYFGRFGIGLEMG
;
A
#
# COMPACT_ATOMS: atom_id res chain seq x y z
N MET A 1 -19.49 1.00 -62.48
CA MET A 1 -19.78 -0.44 -62.46
C MET A 1 -18.46 -1.21 -62.42
N ASN A 2 -18.05 -1.65 -61.22
CA ASN A 2 -17.27 -2.87 -60.96
C ASN A 2 -17.24 -3.03 -59.42
N PRO A 3 -17.71 -4.15 -58.82
CA PRO A 3 -17.75 -4.34 -57.37
C PRO A 3 -16.59 -5.22 -56.86
N LEU A 4 -16.58 -5.46 -55.54
CA LEU A 4 -15.77 -6.43 -54.75
C LEU A 4 -14.47 -5.84 -54.16
N ARG A 5 -14.08 -6.06 -52.89
CA ARG A 5 -14.44 -7.07 -51.88
C ARG A 5 -13.94 -6.60 -50.50
N SER A 6 -14.75 -6.75 -49.45
CA SER A 6 -14.33 -6.62 -48.05
C SER A 6 -13.64 -7.92 -47.56
N PRO A 7 -12.62 -7.88 -46.70
CA PRO A 7 -12.13 -9.08 -46.02
C PRO A 7 -12.81 -9.28 -44.67
N ALA A 8 -13.11 -10.56 -44.39
CA ALA A 8 -13.85 -11.05 -43.24
C ALA A 8 -12.99 -11.15 -41.97
N ILE A 9 -13.65 -10.93 -40.83
CA ILE A 9 -13.12 -11.06 -39.46
C ILE A 9 -13.12 -12.54 -39.07
N SER A 10 -11.95 -13.09 -38.71
CA SER A 10 -11.81 -14.44 -38.16
C SER A 10 -11.93 -14.40 -36.62
N ARG A 11 -12.90 -15.12 -36.06
CA ARG A 11 -13.09 -15.32 -34.61
C ARG A 11 -12.59 -16.71 -34.23
N SER A 12 -11.57 -16.78 -33.37
CA SER A 12 -11.07 -18.03 -32.79
C SER A 12 -11.88 -18.42 -31.53
N PRO A 13 -12.21 -19.70 -31.31
CA PRO A 13 -12.92 -20.14 -30.11
C PRO A 13 -11.98 -20.40 -28.92
N VAL A 14 -12.38 -19.90 -27.75
CA VAL A 14 -11.77 -20.16 -26.44
C VAL A 14 -12.12 -21.58 -25.99
N ARG A 15 -11.11 -22.46 -25.87
CA ARG A 15 -11.26 -23.78 -25.23
C ARG A 15 -10.97 -23.66 -23.72
N ARG A 16 -12.02 -23.81 -22.90
CA ARG A 16 -11.89 -24.07 -21.45
C ARG A 16 -11.43 -25.50 -21.24
N LEU A 17 -10.35 -25.71 -20.49
CA LEU A 17 -9.96 -27.02 -19.98
C LEU A 17 -10.41 -27.12 -18.52
N ALA A 18 -11.43 -27.94 -18.28
CA ALA A 18 -11.83 -28.37 -16.95
C ALA A 18 -10.82 -29.41 -16.44
N ARG A 19 -10.28 -29.21 -15.23
CA ARG A 19 -9.46 -30.21 -14.53
C ARG A 19 -10.33 -30.91 -13.48
N SER A 20 -10.55 -32.20 -13.69
CA SER A 20 -11.20 -33.13 -12.78
C SER A 20 -10.26 -33.51 -11.63
N ARG A 21 -10.81 -33.56 -10.41
CA ARG A 21 -10.15 -34.04 -9.18
C ARG A 21 -10.05 -35.56 -9.22
N ARG A 22 -8.87 -36.12 -8.94
CA ARG A 22 -8.70 -37.52 -8.58
C ARG A 22 -8.09 -37.64 -7.20
N GLU A 23 -8.86 -38.27 -6.33
CA GLU A 23 -8.50 -38.80 -5.03
C GLU A 23 -7.45 -39.91 -5.18
N VAL A 24 -6.57 -40.03 -4.18
CA VAL A 24 -5.74 -41.22 -3.96
C VAL A 24 -5.91 -41.63 -2.50
N LEU A 25 -6.41 -42.84 -2.30
CA LEU A 25 -6.66 -43.46 -1.01
C LEU A 25 -6.17 -44.92 -1.09
N GLY A 26 -5.55 -45.38 0.00
CA GLY A 26 -5.16 -46.78 0.24
C GLY A 26 -3.69 -47.04 -0.03
N PHE A 27 -2.99 -47.90 0.71
CA PHE A 27 -3.28 -48.80 1.81
C PHE A 27 -1.89 -49.23 2.35
N LEU A 28 -1.83 -49.84 3.54
CA LEU A 28 -0.83 -50.77 4.09
C LEU A 28 -0.83 -50.55 5.61
N GLY A 29 -1.06 -51.52 6.50
CA GLY A 29 -1.09 -52.97 6.42
C GLY A 29 -0.74 -53.46 7.83
N SER A 30 -1.56 -54.33 8.41
CA SER A 30 -1.48 -54.79 9.81
C SER A 30 -1.08 -56.27 9.89
N VAL A 31 -0.22 -56.64 10.85
CA VAL A 31 -0.02 -58.01 11.42
C VAL A 31 0.59 -57.81 12.84
N ALA A 32 -0.13 -58.01 13.96
CA ALA A 32 -0.25 -59.22 14.82
C ALA A 32 1.10 -59.89 15.21
N GLY A 33 1.45 -60.28 16.43
CA GLY A 33 0.86 -60.31 17.77
C GLY A 33 1.68 -61.30 18.62
N THR A 34 1.86 -61.07 19.93
CA THR A 34 2.22 -62.12 20.94
C THR A 34 1.85 -61.61 22.33
N ALA A 35 1.02 -62.37 23.04
CA ALA A 35 0.64 -62.15 24.44
C ALA A 35 1.47 -63.04 25.36
N LEU A 36 2.09 -62.45 26.39
CA LEU A 36 2.62 -63.15 27.55
C LEU A 36 2.08 -62.45 28.80
N PHE A 37 1.42 -63.23 29.66
CA PHE A 37 0.92 -62.81 30.97
C PHE A 37 2.10 -62.52 31.90
N GLY A 38 2.14 -61.31 32.48
CA GLY A 38 3.09 -60.92 33.51
C GLY A 38 2.53 -59.77 34.34
N CYS A 39 2.42 -59.98 35.65
CA CYS A 39 1.81 -59.07 36.61
C CYS A 39 2.52 -57.71 36.73
N SER A 40 1.73 -56.70 37.09
CA SER A 40 2.07 -55.54 37.95
C SER A 40 2.35 -54.19 37.28
N ARG A 41 1.64 -53.18 37.82
CA ARG A 41 1.80 -51.71 37.75
C ARG A 41 1.06 -51.00 36.61
N GLN A 42 0.07 -50.21 37.02
CA GLN A 42 -0.62 -49.21 36.21
C GLN A 42 0.41 -48.21 35.64
N PRO A 43 0.43 -47.94 34.32
CA PRO A 43 1.10 -46.78 33.80
C PRO A 43 0.21 -45.56 34.05
N GLU A 44 0.79 -44.56 34.71
CA GLU A 44 0.22 -43.24 34.89
C GLU A 44 -0.26 -42.67 33.55
N GLY A 45 -1.43 -42.04 33.59
CA GLY A 45 -2.13 -41.53 32.42
C GLY A 45 -1.26 -40.62 31.56
N LEU A 46 -1.38 -40.78 30.25
CA LEU A 46 -0.92 -39.82 29.27
C LEU A 46 -1.47 -38.42 29.65
N PRO A 47 -0.65 -37.35 29.62
CA PRO A 47 -1.16 -36.01 29.83
C PRO A 47 -2.17 -35.69 28.71
N PRO A 48 -3.19 -34.86 28.99
CA PRO A 48 -4.09 -34.42 27.93
C PRO A 48 -3.28 -33.71 26.86
N ILE A 49 -3.55 -34.05 25.59
CA ILE A 49 -3.06 -33.31 24.44
C ILE A 49 -3.57 -31.89 24.63
N ALA A 50 -2.67 -30.97 25.00
CA ALA A 50 -2.97 -29.57 25.02
C ALA A 50 -3.44 -29.21 23.61
N SER A 51 -4.71 -28.80 23.52
CA SER A 51 -5.22 -28.02 22.40
C SER A 51 -4.18 -26.95 22.12
N SER A 52 -3.43 -27.09 21.03
CA SER A 52 -2.64 -26.01 20.48
C SER A 52 -3.67 -24.98 20.03
N GLY A 53 -4.04 -24.11 20.97
CA GLY A 53 -4.72 -22.87 20.66
C GLY A 53 -3.89 -22.24 19.57
N SER A 54 -4.49 -22.12 18.39
CA SER A 54 -3.94 -21.32 17.31
C SER A 54 -3.65 -19.97 17.93
N ALA A 55 -2.38 -19.70 18.23
CA ALA A 55 -1.88 -18.35 18.27
C ALA A 55 -2.05 -17.84 16.84
N GLN A 56 -3.28 -17.42 16.52
CA GLN A 56 -3.46 -16.38 15.54
C GLN A 56 -2.56 -15.29 16.07
N ALA A 57 -1.45 -15.07 15.39
CA ALA A 57 -0.73 -13.82 15.54
C ALA A 57 -1.80 -12.76 15.37
N GLU A 58 -2.22 -12.12 16.46
CA GLU A 58 -2.91 -10.85 16.39
C GLU A 58 -1.98 -10.02 15.53
N ALA A 59 -2.34 -9.84 14.27
CA ALA A 59 -1.66 -8.90 13.41
C ALA A 59 -1.76 -7.60 14.19
N LEU A 60 -0.64 -7.16 14.78
CA LEU A 60 -0.58 -5.89 15.50
C LEU A 60 -1.18 -4.86 14.56
N LEU A 61 -2.39 -4.39 14.87
CA LEU A 61 -2.99 -3.32 14.11
C LEU A 61 -2.01 -2.15 14.24
N ASP A 62 -1.41 -1.73 13.13
CA ASP A 62 -0.55 -0.55 13.06
C ASP A 62 -1.43 0.72 13.13
N CYS A 63 -2.28 0.78 14.15
CA CYS A 63 -3.20 1.85 14.43
C CYS A 63 -2.48 2.85 15.35
N ILE A 64 -1.55 3.57 14.75
CA ILE A 64 -0.74 4.57 15.43
C ILE A 64 -1.24 5.94 14.98
N VAL A 65 -1.52 6.83 15.92
CA VAL A 65 -1.80 8.23 15.62
C VAL A 65 -0.50 8.86 15.15
N ARG A 66 -0.50 9.37 13.92
CA ARG A 66 0.71 9.91 13.27
C ARG A 66 0.64 11.44 13.22
N PRO A 67 1.80 12.13 13.18
CA PRO A 67 1.82 13.58 13.02
C PRO A 67 1.20 14.04 11.70
N GLN A 68 0.34 15.05 11.77
CA GLN A 68 -0.11 15.80 10.60
C GLN A 68 1.04 16.70 10.09
N GLN A 69 1.18 16.81 8.78
CA GLN A 69 2.19 17.67 8.14
C GLN A 69 1.59 18.44 6.96
N THR A 70 2.32 19.44 6.46
CA THR A 70 1.86 20.29 5.37
C THR A 70 1.56 19.50 4.08
N ALA A 71 0.50 19.93 3.38
CA ALA A 71 0.21 19.50 2.00
C ALA A 71 1.31 19.93 1.01
N GLY A 72 2.10 20.93 1.38
CA GLY A 72 3.01 21.60 0.46
C GLY A 72 2.25 22.33 -0.67
N PRO A 73 2.98 22.92 -1.62
CA PRO A 73 2.38 23.73 -2.69
C PRO A 73 1.84 22.89 -3.86
N PHE A 74 1.99 21.57 -3.82
CA PHE A 74 1.77 20.70 -4.97
C PHE A 74 0.56 19.78 -4.85
N PHE A 75 -0.31 19.98 -3.85
CA PHE A 75 -1.59 19.28 -3.81
C PHE A 75 -2.51 19.81 -4.93
N VAL A 76 -3.05 18.88 -5.71
CA VAL A 76 -4.05 19.14 -6.75
C VAL A 76 -5.10 18.04 -6.61
N ASP A 77 -6.36 18.40 -6.36
CA ASP A 77 -7.46 17.44 -6.32
C ASP A 77 -7.83 17.08 -7.76
N THR A 78 -7.18 16.03 -8.29
CA THR A 78 -7.40 15.56 -9.67
C THR A 78 -8.66 14.72 -9.82
N GLN A 79 -9.31 14.32 -8.71
CA GLN A 79 -10.47 13.42 -8.69
C GLN A 79 -10.25 12.09 -9.46
N LEU A 80 -9.02 11.58 -9.52
CA LEU A 80 -8.68 10.34 -10.23
C LEU A 80 -8.77 9.13 -9.30
N ASN A 81 -9.87 8.36 -9.38
CA ASN A 81 -10.01 7.08 -8.69
C ASN A 81 -9.26 5.97 -9.45
N ARG A 82 -8.03 5.66 -9.04
CA ARG A 82 -7.20 4.63 -9.69
C ARG A 82 -6.16 4.03 -8.77
N VAL A 83 -5.86 2.75 -8.99
CA VAL A 83 -4.78 2.02 -8.29
C VAL A 83 -3.42 2.35 -8.90
N ASP A 84 -3.27 2.24 -10.22
CA ASP A 84 -2.00 2.57 -10.90
C ASP A 84 -1.90 4.07 -11.16
N LEU A 85 -0.96 4.71 -10.46
CA LEU A 85 -0.71 6.15 -10.53
C LEU A 85 0.27 6.52 -11.64
N ARG A 86 0.97 5.55 -12.25
CA ARG A 86 2.16 5.82 -13.08
C ARG A 86 1.83 6.42 -14.43
N THR A 87 0.68 6.06 -14.99
CA THR A 87 0.23 6.53 -16.31
C THR A 87 -0.32 7.95 -16.21
N ASP A 88 0.19 8.87 -17.01
CA ASP A 88 -0.43 10.16 -17.20
C ASP A 88 -1.72 10.01 -18.04
N PRO A 89 -2.89 10.46 -17.55
CA PRO A 89 -4.14 10.30 -18.29
C PRO A 89 -4.26 11.19 -19.52
N ALA A 90 -3.52 12.30 -19.60
CA ALA A 90 -3.56 13.21 -20.74
C ALA A 90 -2.65 12.73 -21.87
N THR A 91 -1.49 12.15 -21.55
CA THR A 91 -0.49 11.74 -22.56
C THR A 91 -0.39 10.24 -22.78
N GLY A 92 -0.89 9.41 -21.86
CA GLY A 92 -0.72 7.96 -21.86
C GLY A 92 0.69 7.49 -21.51
N GLN A 93 1.62 8.41 -21.18
CA GLN A 93 2.98 8.06 -20.81
C GLN A 93 3.05 7.45 -19.41
N ILE A 94 3.86 6.41 -19.26
CA ILE A 94 4.10 5.76 -17.97
C ILE A 94 5.35 6.34 -17.34
N SER A 95 5.23 6.85 -16.11
CA SER A 95 6.36 7.35 -15.33
C SER A 95 7.39 6.25 -15.10
N ALA A 96 8.63 6.46 -15.56
CA ALA A 96 9.73 5.52 -15.36
C ALA A 96 10.25 5.59 -13.91
N GLY A 97 10.55 4.42 -13.32
CA GLY A 97 11.07 4.32 -11.96
C GLY A 97 10.99 2.89 -11.42
N VAL A 98 11.56 2.66 -10.24
CA VAL A 98 11.44 1.38 -9.53
C VAL A 98 9.99 1.26 -9.04
N PRO A 99 9.24 0.20 -9.41
CA PRO A 99 7.86 0.03 -8.96
C PRO A 99 7.75 -0.07 -7.43
N LEU A 100 6.72 0.57 -6.89
CA LEU A 100 6.39 0.56 -5.47
C LEU A 100 4.89 0.35 -5.29
N GLY A 101 4.51 -0.78 -4.68
CA GLY A 101 3.16 -0.96 -4.15
C GLY A 101 3.02 -0.25 -2.80
N LEU A 102 1.89 0.42 -2.60
CA LEU A 102 1.57 1.11 -1.35
C LEU A 102 0.22 0.62 -0.85
N LEU A 103 0.19 0.15 0.39
CA LEU A 103 -1.04 -0.19 1.10
C LEU A 103 -1.20 0.76 2.28
N PHE A 104 -2.27 1.55 2.27
CA PHE A 104 -2.75 2.29 3.43
C PHE A 104 -3.75 1.44 4.18
N GLN A 105 -3.58 1.39 5.49
CA GLN A 105 -4.49 0.75 6.43
C GLN A 105 -4.98 1.83 7.38
N VAL A 106 -6.21 2.29 7.19
CA VAL A 106 -6.78 3.44 7.90
C VAL A 106 -7.74 2.98 8.98
N PHE A 107 -7.55 3.50 10.18
CA PHE A 107 -8.39 3.23 11.35
C PHE A 107 -8.95 4.53 11.92
N GLN A 108 -10.17 4.46 12.44
CA GLN A 108 -10.67 5.42 13.41
C GLN A 108 -10.23 5.00 14.80
N VAL A 109 -9.66 5.93 15.55
CA VAL A 109 -9.32 5.76 16.97
C VAL A 109 -10.52 6.18 17.79
N GLU A 110 -11.18 5.22 18.44
CA GLU A 110 -12.31 5.47 19.32
C GLU A 110 -11.86 5.43 20.79
N SER A 111 -12.27 6.44 21.55
CA SER A 111 -12.09 6.49 23.00
C SER A 111 -13.45 6.67 23.69
N PHE A 112 -13.82 5.71 24.53
CA PHE A 112 -15.10 5.72 25.24
C PHE A 112 -15.02 6.38 26.62
N GLN A 113 -13.81 6.60 27.12
CA GLN A 113 -13.49 7.19 28.42
C GLN A 113 -12.19 7.99 28.27
N PRO A 114 -12.02 9.15 28.93
CA PRO A 114 -10.79 9.95 28.84
C PRO A 114 -9.49 9.17 29.10
N GLU A 115 -9.53 8.16 29.98
CA GLU A 115 -8.39 7.29 30.33
C GLU A 115 -8.61 5.81 29.96
N GLY A 116 -9.59 5.53 29.10
CA GLY A 116 -9.96 4.16 28.72
C GLY A 116 -9.08 3.56 27.62
N PRO A 117 -9.22 2.25 27.37
CA PRO A 117 -8.56 1.59 26.26
C PRO A 117 -9.04 2.20 24.94
N ARG A 118 -8.08 2.59 24.10
CA ARG A 118 -8.36 3.04 22.73
C ARG A 118 -8.69 1.83 21.86
N ARG A 119 -9.73 1.96 21.03
CA ARG A 119 -10.07 0.95 20.02
C ARG A 119 -9.72 1.46 18.64
N CYS A 120 -9.31 0.54 17.78
CA CYS A 120 -8.96 0.80 16.41
C CYS A 120 -9.97 0.10 15.51
N VAL A 121 -10.84 0.89 14.90
CA VAL A 121 -11.90 0.40 14.02
C VAL A 121 -11.47 0.71 12.59
N PRO A 122 -11.40 -0.28 11.68
CA PRO A 122 -11.16 0.01 10.26
C PRO A 122 -12.11 1.09 9.74
N LEU A 123 -11.58 2.06 9.01
CA LEU A 123 -12.36 3.19 8.52
C LEU A 123 -12.70 3.00 7.04
N PRO A 124 -13.85 2.42 6.68
CA PRO A 124 -14.26 2.24 5.29
C PRO A 124 -14.69 3.55 4.63
N ASN A 125 -14.62 3.59 3.30
CA ASN A 125 -15.04 4.71 2.44
C ASN A 125 -14.29 6.04 2.65
N ALA A 126 -13.23 6.06 3.47
CA ALA A 126 -12.32 7.19 3.55
C ALA A 126 -11.59 7.36 2.21
N VAL A 127 -11.47 8.60 1.75
CA VAL A 127 -10.72 8.92 0.53
C VAL A 127 -9.26 9.12 0.90
N VAL A 128 -8.38 8.30 0.37
CA VAL A 128 -6.93 8.44 0.49
C VAL A 128 -6.40 8.99 -0.81
N ASP A 129 -5.97 10.25 -0.82
CA ASP A 129 -5.27 10.88 -1.93
C ASP A 129 -3.76 10.66 -1.78
N VAL A 130 -3.08 10.35 -2.87
CA VAL A 130 -1.61 10.19 -2.95
C VAL A 130 -1.08 11.07 -4.07
N TRP A 131 0.00 11.81 -3.79
CA TRP A 131 0.77 12.53 -4.80
C TRP A 131 2.26 12.56 -4.49
N GLN A 132 3.09 12.52 -5.53
CA GLN A 132 4.53 12.59 -5.41
C GLN A 132 5.16 13.20 -6.66
N CYS A 133 6.47 13.44 -6.59
CA CYS A 133 7.27 13.71 -7.78
C CYS A 133 7.66 12.40 -8.50
N ASP A 134 8.04 12.54 -9.76
CA ASP A 134 8.66 11.48 -10.55
C ASP A 134 10.13 11.23 -10.13
N ALA A 135 10.81 10.32 -10.83
CA ALA A 135 12.21 10.00 -10.56
C ALA A 135 13.17 11.19 -10.79
N ALA A 136 12.79 12.18 -11.58
CA ALA A 136 13.57 13.40 -11.84
C ALA A 136 13.28 14.52 -10.82
N GLY A 137 12.32 14.33 -9.92
CA GLY A 137 11.91 15.32 -8.92
C GLY A 137 10.88 16.33 -9.43
N VAL A 138 10.13 16.00 -10.48
CA VAL A 138 9.08 16.85 -11.08
C VAL A 138 7.69 16.40 -10.62
N TYR A 139 6.85 17.36 -10.20
CA TYR A 139 5.43 17.11 -9.92
C TYR A 139 4.59 17.37 -11.17
N SER A 140 3.54 16.58 -11.37
CA SER A 140 2.52 16.82 -12.41
C SER A 140 1.52 17.90 -12.00
N GLY A 141 0.84 18.51 -12.98
CA GLY A 141 -0.31 19.39 -12.75
C GLY A 141 0.02 20.75 -12.15
N VAL A 142 1.30 21.13 -12.12
CA VAL A 142 1.78 22.36 -11.50
C VAL A 142 2.83 23.04 -12.37
N ARG A 143 3.03 24.34 -12.11
CA ARG A 143 4.12 25.11 -12.70
C ARG A 143 5.05 25.58 -11.60
N ASP A 144 6.33 25.27 -11.75
CA ASP A 144 7.39 25.76 -10.88
C ASP A 144 8.56 26.33 -11.70
N ARG A 145 9.66 26.68 -11.02
CA ARG A 145 10.83 27.26 -11.71
C ARG A 145 11.56 26.27 -12.62
N ARG A 146 11.33 24.97 -12.49
CA ARG A 146 12.04 23.92 -13.22
C ARG A 146 11.20 23.28 -14.32
N SER A 147 9.88 23.36 -14.21
CA SER A 147 8.96 22.63 -15.07
C SER A 147 7.59 23.29 -15.13
N ASP A 148 6.91 23.11 -16.27
CA ASP A 148 5.49 23.37 -16.41
C ASP A 148 4.82 22.09 -16.86
N THR A 149 4.12 21.43 -15.93
CA THR A 149 3.39 20.19 -16.16
C THR A 149 1.89 20.42 -16.06
N THR A 150 1.43 21.66 -16.28
CA THR A 150 0.01 22.00 -16.30
C THR A 150 -0.74 21.07 -17.26
N GLY A 151 -1.85 20.50 -16.81
CA GLY A 151 -2.66 19.54 -17.58
C GLY A 151 -2.19 18.08 -17.51
N GLN A 152 -1.02 17.82 -16.93
CA GLN A 152 -0.56 16.45 -16.63
C GLN A 152 -1.03 16.02 -15.24
N ALA A 153 -1.16 14.71 -15.02
CA ALA A 153 -1.59 14.14 -13.75
C ALA A 153 -0.94 12.78 -13.42
N PHE A 154 0.24 12.47 -13.97
CA PHE A 154 1.03 11.31 -13.52
C PHE A 154 1.30 11.35 -12.00
N LEU A 155 1.42 10.17 -11.38
CA LEU A 155 1.78 9.96 -9.97
C LEU A 155 0.85 10.67 -8.97
N ARG A 156 -0.43 10.79 -9.34
CA ARG A 156 -1.52 11.36 -8.53
C ARG A 156 -2.76 10.49 -8.60
N GLY A 157 -3.49 10.36 -7.50
CA GLY A 157 -4.80 9.71 -7.52
C GLY A 157 -5.32 9.49 -6.13
N TYR A 158 -6.54 8.98 -6.06
CA TYR A 158 -7.14 8.55 -4.82
C TYR A 158 -7.68 7.13 -4.91
N GLN A 159 -7.84 6.51 -3.77
CA GLN A 159 -8.64 5.31 -3.56
C GLN A 159 -9.60 5.55 -2.41
N ARG A 160 -10.71 4.81 -2.40
CA ARG A 160 -11.56 4.70 -1.21
C ARG A 160 -11.15 3.47 -0.44
N THR A 161 -11.08 3.58 0.88
CA THR A 161 -10.81 2.43 1.72
C THR A 161 -11.95 1.42 1.64
N ASP A 162 -11.59 0.13 1.62
CA ASP A 162 -12.55 -0.98 1.65
C ASP A 162 -13.15 -1.21 3.05
N GLN A 163 -13.91 -2.29 3.24
CA GLN A 163 -14.50 -2.65 4.54
C GLN A 163 -13.47 -2.92 5.64
N ASN A 164 -12.23 -3.22 5.26
CA ASN A 164 -11.11 -3.41 6.17
C ASN A 164 -10.30 -2.13 6.33
N GLY A 165 -10.74 -0.97 5.82
CA GLY A 165 -9.97 0.28 5.92
C GLY A 165 -8.76 0.32 4.99
N VAL A 166 -8.71 -0.53 3.95
CA VAL A 166 -7.56 -0.68 3.07
C VAL A 166 -7.72 0.12 1.78
N ALA A 167 -6.68 0.87 1.41
CA ALA A 167 -6.55 1.53 0.11
C ALA A 167 -5.19 1.19 -0.52
N GLU A 168 -5.18 0.77 -1.78
CA GLU A 168 -3.99 0.26 -2.46
C GLU A 168 -3.61 1.09 -3.69
N PHE A 169 -2.30 1.30 -3.88
CA PHE A 169 -1.77 2.02 -5.03
C PHE A 169 -0.56 1.29 -5.61
N LEU A 170 -0.37 1.46 -6.91
CA LEU A 170 0.86 1.16 -7.61
C LEU A 170 1.48 2.48 -8.11
N THR A 171 2.69 2.76 -7.66
CA THR A 171 3.46 3.96 -8.03
C THR A 171 4.91 3.57 -8.35
N ILE A 172 5.80 4.56 -8.41
CA ILE A 172 7.25 4.37 -8.41
C ILE A 172 7.86 4.94 -7.13
N TYR A 173 9.03 4.45 -6.75
CA TYR A 173 9.83 5.12 -5.71
C TYR A 173 10.12 6.57 -6.15
N PRO A 174 9.92 7.58 -5.28
CA PRO A 174 10.06 8.98 -5.68
C PRO A 174 11.51 9.39 -5.94
N GLY A 175 11.67 10.38 -6.82
CA GLY A 175 12.93 11.12 -6.97
C GLY A 175 13.15 12.11 -5.83
N TRP A 176 14.08 13.03 -6.03
CA TRP A 176 14.38 14.09 -5.08
C TRP A 176 14.36 15.46 -5.76
N TYR A 177 14.01 16.49 -4.99
CA TYR A 177 14.12 17.88 -5.41
C TYR A 177 14.75 18.72 -4.28
N PRO A 178 15.57 19.74 -4.62
CA PRO A 178 16.26 20.56 -3.62
C PRO A 178 15.37 21.08 -2.49
N GLY A 179 15.91 21.03 -1.28
CA GLY A 179 15.27 21.52 -0.05
C GLY A 179 14.42 20.49 0.68
N ARG A 180 14.30 19.25 0.17
CA ARG A 180 13.43 18.23 0.74
C ARG A 180 14.06 16.83 0.77
N ALA A 181 13.75 16.06 1.82
CA ALA A 181 13.96 14.62 1.87
C ALA A 181 13.09 13.93 0.82
N VAL A 182 13.37 12.66 0.51
CA VAL A 182 12.57 11.86 -0.42
C VAL A 182 11.27 11.46 0.27
N HIS A 183 10.13 11.78 -0.35
CA HIS A 183 8.81 11.58 0.26
C HIS A 183 7.68 11.34 -0.75
N ILE A 184 6.59 10.77 -0.25
CA ILE A 184 5.28 10.70 -0.91
C ILE A 184 4.29 11.46 -0.03
N HIS A 185 3.46 12.33 -0.60
CA HIS A 185 2.40 12.96 0.17
C HIS A 185 1.14 12.11 0.18
N PHE A 186 0.36 12.23 1.26
CA PHE A 186 -0.99 11.71 1.29
C PHE A 186 -1.95 12.63 2.05
N LYS A 187 -3.23 12.52 1.72
CA LYS A 187 -4.33 13.16 2.43
C LYS A 187 -5.44 12.13 2.63
N ILE A 188 -6.02 12.08 3.82
CA ILE A 188 -7.18 11.25 4.13
C ILE A 188 -8.35 12.17 4.40
N ARG A 189 -9.45 11.97 3.69
CA ARG A 189 -10.68 12.75 3.83
C ARG A 189 -11.85 11.85 4.19
N THR A 190 -12.70 12.30 5.10
CA THR A 190 -14.01 11.69 5.36
C THR A 190 -15.11 12.68 4.99
N GLY A 191 -16.15 12.22 4.29
CA GLY A 191 -17.19 13.08 3.71
C GLY A 191 -18.19 12.26 2.87
N SER A 192 -19.34 12.84 2.54
CA SER A 192 -20.55 12.15 2.04
C SER A 192 -20.28 11.11 0.93
N PRO A 193 -21.04 9.98 0.89
CA PRO A 193 -21.00 8.99 -0.20
C PRO A 193 -21.14 9.59 -1.61
N SER A 194 -21.70 10.79 -1.73
CA SER A 194 -21.87 11.54 -2.98
C SER A 194 -20.65 12.38 -3.42
N GLY A 195 -19.56 12.40 -2.65
CA GLY A 195 -18.36 13.20 -2.97
C GLY A 195 -18.46 14.69 -2.63
N ALA A 196 -19.58 15.14 -2.05
CA ALA A 196 -19.69 16.49 -1.49
C ALA A 196 -19.03 16.55 -0.10
N ILE A 197 -18.17 17.55 0.10
CA ILE A 197 -17.58 17.88 1.41
C ILE A 197 -18.71 18.39 2.30
N ALA A 198 -19.22 17.54 3.17
CA ALA A 198 -20.19 17.93 4.19
C ALA A 198 -19.49 18.86 5.21
N PRO A 199 -20.21 19.79 5.87
CA PRO A 199 -19.66 20.72 6.87
C PRO A 199 -19.00 20.04 8.09
N SER A 200 -19.07 18.71 8.20
CA SER A 200 -18.42 17.86 9.20
C SER A 200 -17.30 16.97 8.62
N SER A 201 -16.72 17.32 7.47
CA SER A 201 -15.65 16.53 6.84
C SER A 201 -14.33 16.60 7.62
N TYR A 202 -13.75 15.45 7.97
CA TYR A 202 -12.40 15.38 8.55
C TYR A 202 -11.37 15.34 7.43
N GLU A 203 -10.27 16.09 7.58
CA GLU A 203 -9.10 15.99 6.71
C GLU A 203 -7.80 15.80 7.52
N PHE A 204 -7.04 14.76 7.18
CA PHE A 204 -5.68 14.53 7.65
C PHE A 204 -4.73 14.64 6.47
N THR A 205 -3.59 15.31 6.63
CA THR A 205 -2.58 15.44 5.57
C THR A 205 -1.22 15.20 6.17
N SER A 206 -0.41 14.40 5.50
CA SER A 206 0.95 14.16 5.94
C SER A 206 1.82 13.65 4.79
N GLN A 207 2.97 13.08 5.13
CA GLN A 207 3.96 12.59 4.18
C GLN A 207 4.46 11.22 4.64
N LEU A 208 4.89 10.41 3.69
CA LEU A 208 5.66 9.18 3.92
C LEU A 208 7.11 9.47 3.55
N TYR A 209 8.03 9.07 4.42
CA TYR A 209 9.47 9.17 4.20
C TYR A 209 10.08 7.77 4.07
N PHE A 210 11.34 7.70 3.65
CA PHE A 210 12.03 6.44 3.42
C PHE A 210 13.35 6.40 4.15
N ASP A 211 13.79 5.19 4.49
CA ASP A 211 15.14 4.99 5.01
C ASP A 211 16.20 5.56 4.04
N ASP A 212 17.18 6.24 4.63
CA ASP A 212 18.22 6.93 3.88
C ASP A 212 19.12 5.94 3.12
N ALA A 213 19.44 4.79 3.71
CA ALA A 213 20.28 3.79 3.07
C ALA A 213 19.54 3.09 1.92
N LEU A 214 18.23 2.86 2.07
CA LEU A 214 17.40 2.38 0.95
C LEU A 214 17.38 3.37 -0.20
N THR A 215 17.13 4.65 0.09
CA THR A 215 17.12 5.71 -0.93
C THR A 215 18.46 5.73 -1.68
N ASP A 216 19.57 5.63 -0.96
CA ASP A 216 20.91 5.60 -1.57
C ASP A 216 21.14 4.38 -2.46
N ARG A 217 20.45 3.25 -2.24
CA ARG A 217 20.50 2.07 -3.12
C ARG A 217 19.64 2.24 -4.38
N ILE A 218 18.43 2.77 -4.23
CA ILE A 218 17.50 2.95 -5.36
C ILE A 218 18.00 4.06 -6.28
N HIS A 219 18.51 5.17 -5.74
CA HIS A 219 19.00 6.30 -6.54
C HIS A 219 20.29 6.02 -7.30
N ARG A 220 20.91 4.84 -7.12
CA ARG A 220 22.03 4.33 -7.96
C ARG A 220 21.56 3.55 -9.19
N GLN A 221 20.26 3.45 -9.42
CA GLN A 221 19.67 2.76 -10.56
C GLN A 221 19.07 3.76 -11.56
N THR A 222 18.98 3.37 -12.83
CA THR A 222 18.19 4.13 -13.82
C THR A 222 16.71 4.09 -13.44
N PRO A 223 15.95 5.19 -13.61
CA PRO A 223 16.34 6.49 -14.17
C PRO A 223 16.92 7.48 -13.15
N TYR A 224 16.93 7.16 -11.86
CA TYR A 224 17.31 8.08 -10.78
C TYR A 224 18.75 8.60 -10.88
N THR A 225 19.67 7.78 -11.40
CA THR A 225 21.09 8.17 -11.59
C THR A 225 21.26 9.42 -12.44
N ALA A 226 20.35 9.67 -13.39
CA ALA A 226 20.40 10.86 -14.24
C ALA A 226 20.24 12.17 -13.47
N ARG A 227 19.60 12.14 -12.29
CA ARG A 227 19.43 13.30 -11.42
C ARG A 227 20.65 13.57 -10.53
N GLY A 228 21.52 12.57 -10.35
CA GLY A 228 22.66 12.62 -9.45
C GLY A 228 22.29 12.47 -7.98
N GLN A 229 23.27 12.68 -7.11
CA GLN A 229 23.11 12.49 -5.67
C GLN A 229 22.14 13.51 -5.07
N ARG A 230 21.23 13.03 -4.22
CA ARG A 230 20.28 13.88 -3.49
C ARG A 230 20.99 14.88 -2.57
N ALA A 231 20.47 16.10 -2.56
CA ALA A 231 21.03 17.19 -1.77
C ALA A 231 20.72 17.10 -0.26
N GLN A 232 19.67 16.37 0.12
CA GLN A 232 19.14 16.40 1.48
C GLN A 232 18.77 14.99 1.98
N ARG A 233 19.24 14.66 3.18
CA ARG A 233 18.86 13.47 3.96
C ARG A 233 17.70 13.79 4.91
N ASN A 234 17.08 12.76 5.47
CA ASN A 234 15.92 12.93 6.36
C ASN A 234 16.20 13.87 7.53
N HIS A 235 17.31 13.68 8.26
CA HIS A 235 17.67 14.51 9.41
C HIS A 235 17.94 15.99 9.06
N GLN A 236 18.11 16.32 7.77
CA GLN A 236 18.34 17.69 7.29
C GLN A 236 17.05 18.36 6.80
N ASP A 237 15.96 17.61 6.66
CA ASP A 237 14.66 18.14 6.25
C ASP A 237 13.88 18.69 7.44
N ALA A 238 13.58 19.99 7.38
CA ALA A 238 12.86 20.68 8.44
C ALA A 238 11.49 20.05 8.73
N ILE A 239 10.76 19.60 7.71
CA ILE A 239 9.46 18.95 7.90
C ILE A 239 9.65 17.55 8.51
N PHE A 240 10.67 16.80 8.08
CA PHE A 240 10.99 15.51 8.69
C PHE A 240 11.34 15.65 10.19
N GLN A 241 12.05 16.72 10.58
CA GLN A 241 12.38 16.97 11.99
C GLN A 241 11.12 17.17 12.85
N PHE A 242 9.99 17.61 12.27
CA PHE A 242 8.69 17.70 12.93
C PHE A 242 7.89 16.40 12.80
N GLY A 243 8.40 15.32 13.38
CA GLY A 243 7.67 14.05 13.52
C GLY A 243 7.81 13.06 12.35
N GLY A 244 8.63 13.36 11.35
CA GLY A 244 8.89 12.51 10.18
C GLY A 244 9.45 11.12 10.50
N ALA A 245 10.12 10.94 11.64
CA ALA A 245 10.56 9.62 12.09
C ALA A 245 9.39 8.64 12.32
N GLN A 246 8.21 9.15 12.70
CA GLN A 246 6.99 8.36 12.84
C GLN A 246 6.29 8.11 11.50
N LEU A 247 6.80 8.70 10.42
CA LEU A 247 6.25 8.68 9.07
C LEU A 247 7.15 7.94 8.08
N LEU A 248 8.19 7.25 8.58
CA LEU A 248 8.99 6.34 7.78
C LEU A 248 8.13 5.16 7.32
N LEU A 249 8.06 4.95 6.01
CA LEU A 249 7.40 3.81 5.41
C LEU A 249 8.34 2.59 5.43
N PRO A 250 8.01 1.52 6.19
CA PRO A 250 8.71 0.26 6.04
C PRO A 250 8.40 -0.32 4.66
N VAL A 251 9.43 -0.66 3.91
CA VAL A 251 9.28 -1.26 2.58
C VAL A 251 10.08 -2.56 2.48
N ALA A 252 9.45 -3.57 1.92
CA ALA A 252 10.06 -4.85 1.61
C ALA A 252 10.32 -4.96 0.11
N GLN A 253 11.42 -5.60 -0.27
CA GLN A 253 11.69 -5.93 -1.66
C GLN A 253 10.77 -7.07 -2.12
N THR A 254 10.32 -7.01 -3.36
CA THR A 254 9.52 -8.04 -4.03
C THR A 254 10.17 -8.41 -5.37
N ASP A 255 9.66 -9.42 -6.06
CA ASP A 255 10.16 -9.85 -7.37
C ASP A 255 9.99 -8.78 -8.47
N TRP A 256 9.11 -7.80 -8.25
CA TRP A 256 8.75 -6.76 -9.22
C TRP A 256 9.09 -5.34 -8.77
N GLY A 257 9.70 -5.16 -7.59
CA GLY A 257 10.05 -3.85 -7.05
C GLY A 257 10.05 -3.85 -5.53
N TYR A 258 9.26 -2.96 -4.94
CA TYR A 258 9.08 -2.85 -3.49
C TYR A 258 7.60 -2.78 -3.13
N PHE A 259 7.31 -3.12 -1.88
CA PHE A 259 5.98 -3.00 -1.30
C PHE A 259 6.07 -2.38 0.10
N GLY A 260 5.29 -1.33 0.34
CA GLY A 260 5.18 -0.66 1.62
C GLY A 260 3.76 -0.76 2.19
N ARG A 261 3.67 -1.04 3.49
CA ARG A 261 2.42 -1.00 4.24
C ARG A 261 2.50 0.10 5.29
N PHE A 262 1.48 0.96 5.33
CA PHE A 262 1.40 2.06 6.27
C PHE A 262 0.07 2.03 7.02
N GLY A 263 0.13 1.76 8.33
CA GLY A 263 -1.02 1.90 9.21
C GLY A 263 -1.10 3.27 9.84
N ILE A 264 -2.34 3.78 9.95
CA ILE A 264 -2.62 5.08 10.55
C ILE A 264 -3.95 5.05 11.31
N GLY A 265 -3.92 5.51 12.55
CA GLY A 265 -5.08 5.81 13.37
C GLY A 265 -5.44 7.30 13.29
N LEU A 266 -6.71 7.60 13.07
CA LEU A 266 -7.26 8.95 13.03
C LEU A 266 -8.12 9.22 14.27
N GLU A 267 -7.74 10.22 15.06
CA GLU A 267 -8.57 10.78 16.12
C GLU A 267 -9.49 11.85 15.48
N MET A 268 -10.74 11.48 15.21
CA MET A 268 -11.67 12.33 14.43
C MET A 268 -12.62 13.20 15.26
N GLY A 269 -12.46 13.21 16.59
CA GLY A 269 -13.31 13.96 17.52
C GLY A 269 -14.60 13.25 17.89
#